data_AF-A0A1C3E9N0-F1
#
_entry.id   AF-A0A1C3E9N0-F1
#
_cell.length_a   1.000
_cell.length_b   1.000
_cell.length_c   1.000
_cell.angle_alpha   90.00
_cell.angle_beta   90.00
_cell.angle_gamma   90.00
#
_symmetry.space_group_name_H-M   'P 1'
#
loop_
_entity.id
_entity.type
_entity.pdbx_description
1 polymer ?
#
loop_
_entity_poly.entity_id
_entity_poly.type
_entity_poly.pdbx_seq_one_letter_code
_entity_poly.pdbx_strand_id
1 'polypeptide(L)'
;MRRNNTDMKTVFVDLDNVLADYSGAFDRARQRDPDQVYPQSQYGFFARLLPIKGAVETMHAMAESDAYEPYILTAPSIYNPLCYTEKRVWVEDILGLSFVRHLIICSNKALIKGDILIDDNQCGCGQESFSGELVHFGGRQFPDWRAVREYLHV
;
A
#
# COMPACT_ATOMS: atom_id res chain seq x y z
N MET A 1 9.70 -23.75 -7.33
CA MET A 1 11.15 -23.49 -7.38
C MET A 1 11.37 -22.03 -6.96
N ARG A 2 12.01 -21.76 -5.82
CA ARG A 2 12.42 -20.39 -5.48
C ARG A 2 13.61 -20.05 -6.38
N ARG A 3 13.47 -19.02 -7.22
CA ARG A 3 14.61 -18.46 -7.98
C ARG A 3 15.50 -17.76 -6.95
N ASN A 4 16.68 -18.31 -6.69
CA ASN A 4 17.72 -17.58 -5.96
C ASN A 4 18.29 -16.54 -6.93
N ASN A 5 17.70 -15.34 -6.96
CA ASN A 5 18.26 -14.21 -7.67
C ASN A 5 18.66 -13.16 -6.62
N THR A 6 19.97 -13.02 -6.39
CA THR A 6 20.55 -12.04 -5.44
C THR A 6 20.38 -10.59 -5.91
N ASP A 7 19.83 -10.37 -7.11
CA ASP A 7 19.68 -9.06 -7.74
C ASP A 7 18.24 -8.51 -7.68
N MET A 8 17.28 -9.28 -7.17
CA MET A 8 15.88 -8.87 -7.09
C MET A 8 15.69 -7.86 -5.94
N LYS A 9 15.16 -6.67 -6.25
CA LYS A 9 14.90 -5.62 -5.26
C LYS A 9 13.58 -5.85 -4.54
N THR A 10 13.59 -5.69 -3.22
CA THR A 10 12.38 -5.69 -2.40
C THR A 10 11.68 -4.33 -2.53
N VAL A 11 10.41 -4.35 -2.93
CA VAL A 11 9.59 -3.13 -3.06
C VAL A 11 8.44 -3.21 -2.07
N PHE A 12 8.43 -2.33 -1.09
CA PHE A 12 7.29 -2.13 -0.21
C PHE A 12 6.32 -1.12 -0.82
N VAL A 13 5.04 -1.43 -0.77
CA VAL A 13 3.98 -0.59 -1.30
C VAL A 13 2.98 -0.34 -0.19
N ASP A 14 2.72 0.93 0.13
CA ASP A 14 1.65 1.26 1.07
C ASP A 14 0.27 0.86 0.51
N LEU A 15 -0.70 0.67 1.41
CA LEU A 15 -2.05 0.32 1.02
C LEU A 15 -2.93 1.57 0.84
N ASP A 16 -3.03 2.42 1.85
CA ASP A 16 -4.02 3.49 1.87
C ASP A 16 -3.51 4.68 1.03
N ASN A 17 -4.33 5.20 0.12
CA ASN A 17 -3.96 6.24 -0.87
C ASN A 17 -2.85 5.86 -1.87
N VAL A 18 -2.34 4.62 -1.85
CA VAL A 18 -1.38 4.11 -2.85
C VAL A 18 -1.99 2.98 -3.67
N LEU A 19 -2.47 1.91 -3.00
CA LEU A 19 -3.20 0.82 -3.65
C LEU A 19 -4.73 1.00 -3.56
N ALA A 20 -5.22 1.56 -2.45
CA ALA A 20 -6.63 1.65 -2.10
C ALA A 20 -7.03 3.12 -1.82
N ASP A 21 -8.16 3.57 -2.37
CA ASP A 21 -8.70 4.93 -2.25
C ASP A 21 -9.28 5.21 -0.86
N TYR A 22 -8.40 5.38 0.13
CA TYR A 22 -8.76 5.73 1.50
C TYR A 22 -9.41 7.12 1.56
N SER A 23 -8.77 8.14 0.96
CA SER A 23 -9.23 9.53 1.04
C SER A 23 -10.61 9.71 0.41
N GLY A 24 -10.85 9.14 -0.78
CA GLY A 24 -12.16 9.21 -1.40
C GLY A 24 -13.24 8.47 -0.60
N ALA A 25 -12.92 7.33 0.03
CA ALA A 25 -13.86 6.64 0.92
C ALA A 25 -14.16 7.45 2.19
N PHE A 26 -13.13 8.06 2.78
CA PHE A 26 -13.24 8.92 3.94
C PHE A 26 -14.13 10.14 3.66
N ASP A 27 -13.90 10.83 2.55
CA ASP A 27 -14.66 12.01 2.14
C ASP A 27 -16.13 11.68 1.87
N ARG A 28 -16.40 10.58 1.15
CA ARG A 28 -17.78 10.11 0.91
C ARG A 28 -18.51 9.79 2.20
N ALA A 29 -17.82 9.18 3.16
CA ALA A 29 -18.40 8.87 4.47
C ALA A 29 -18.69 10.14 5.29
N ARG A 30 -17.77 11.11 5.30
CA ARG A 30 -17.97 12.44 5.92
C ARG A 30 -19.12 13.23 5.31
N GLN A 31 -19.30 13.15 4.00
CA GLN A 31 -20.43 13.81 3.31
C GLN A 31 -21.77 13.19 3.70
N ARG A 32 -21.80 11.87 3.94
CA ARG A 32 -23.01 11.14 4.34
C ARG A 32 -23.35 11.35 5.82
N ASP A 33 -22.35 11.37 6.68
CA ASP A 33 -22.49 11.54 8.12
C ASP A 33 -21.38 12.46 8.66
N PRO A 34 -21.63 13.78 8.69
CA PRO A 34 -20.66 14.77 9.15
C PRO A 34 -20.35 14.71 10.65
N ASP A 35 -21.18 14.03 11.45
CA ASP A 35 -20.96 13.87 12.89
C ASP A 35 -20.03 12.68 13.19
N GLN A 36 -19.86 11.78 12.22
CA GLN A 36 -18.84 10.73 12.28
C GLN A 36 -17.43 11.34 12.14
N VAL A 37 -16.75 11.50 13.27
CA VAL A 37 -15.38 12.06 13.34
C VAL A 37 -14.34 11.08 12.78
N TYR A 38 -14.56 9.76 12.95
CA TYR A 38 -13.64 8.72 12.49
C TYR A 38 -14.35 7.76 11.52
N PRO A 39 -14.61 8.17 10.26
CA PRO A 39 -15.20 7.29 9.25
C PRO A 39 -14.52 5.92 9.13
N GLN A 40 -13.20 5.88 9.27
CA GLN A 40 -12.39 4.67 9.21
C GLN A 40 -12.57 3.71 10.39
N SER A 41 -13.22 4.15 11.48
CA SER A 41 -13.59 3.29 12.62
C SER A 41 -14.73 2.32 12.29
N GLN A 42 -15.46 2.56 11.19
CA GLN A 42 -16.67 1.83 10.84
C GLN A 42 -16.36 0.45 10.26
N TYR A 43 -17.21 -0.53 10.58
CA TYR A 43 -17.05 -1.90 10.10
C TYR A 43 -17.11 -2.00 8.57
N GLY A 44 -16.14 -2.70 8.01
CA GLY A 44 -15.91 -2.89 6.59
C GLY A 44 -15.41 -1.65 5.86
N PHE A 45 -14.95 -0.61 6.56
CA PHE A 45 -14.40 0.58 5.91
C PHE A 45 -13.23 0.21 5.00
N PHE A 46 -12.24 -0.53 5.53
CA PHE A 46 -11.03 -0.87 4.78
C PHE A 46 -11.31 -1.94 3.73
N ALA A 47 -12.20 -2.90 4.02
CA ALA A 47 -12.53 -3.98 3.11
C ALA A 47 -13.24 -3.50 1.82
N ARG A 48 -13.85 -2.29 1.83
CA ARG A 48 -14.63 -1.75 0.71
C ARG A 48 -13.92 -0.61 -0.04
N LEU A 49 -12.65 -0.36 0.24
CA LEU A 49 -11.90 0.67 -0.48
C LEU A 49 -11.82 0.32 -1.97
N LEU A 50 -11.96 1.32 -2.84
CA LEU A 50 -11.79 1.11 -4.28
C LEU A 50 -10.29 1.05 -4.61
N PRO A 51 -9.84 0.20 -5.52
CA PRO A 51 -8.45 0.23 -5.96
C PRO A 51 -8.14 1.53 -6.70
N ILE A 52 -6.94 2.05 -6.48
CA ILE A 52 -6.41 3.18 -7.24
C ILE A 52 -6.06 2.72 -8.65
N LYS A 53 -6.33 3.57 -9.64
CA LYS A 53 -6.12 3.24 -11.06
C LYS A 53 -4.65 2.86 -11.32
N GLY A 54 -4.43 1.69 -11.91
CA GLY A 54 -3.09 1.18 -12.22
C GLY A 54 -2.41 0.42 -11.09
N ALA A 55 -2.98 0.41 -9.87
CA ALA A 55 -2.39 -0.23 -8.70
C ALA A 55 -2.27 -1.75 -8.88
N VAL A 56 -3.38 -2.40 -9.24
CA VAL A 56 -3.46 -3.86 -9.38
C VAL A 56 -2.52 -4.33 -10.48
N GLU A 57 -2.57 -3.69 -11.65
CA GLU A 57 -1.73 -4.04 -12.78
C GLU A 57 -0.24 -3.87 -12.46
N THR A 58 0.13 -2.83 -11.72
CA THR A 58 1.54 -2.59 -11.35
C THR A 58 2.03 -3.60 -10.31
N MET A 59 1.20 -3.98 -9.33
CA MET A 59 1.56 -5.02 -8.35
C MET A 59 1.84 -6.36 -9.05
N HIS A 60 0.99 -6.76 -10.00
CA HIS A 60 1.21 -7.97 -10.78
C HIS A 60 2.43 -7.86 -11.70
N ALA A 61 2.62 -6.72 -12.39
CA ALA A 61 3.79 -6.51 -13.24
C ALA A 61 5.12 -6.59 -12.46
N MET A 62 5.18 -6.03 -11.25
CA MET A 62 6.34 -6.20 -10.36
C MET A 62 6.55 -7.67 -9.98
N ALA A 63 5.49 -8.38 -9.57
CA ALA A 63 5.57 -9.78 -9.15
C ALA A 63 5.93 -10.75 -10.30
N GLU A 64 5.61 -10.39 -11.55
CA GLU A 64 5.96 -11.15 -12.75
C GLU A 64 7.36 -10.81 -13.28
N SER A 65 7.94 -9.68 -12.86
CA SER A 65 9.29 -9.26 -13.24
C SER A 65 10.36 -10.12 -12.56
N ASP A 66 11.54 -10.21 -13.19
CA ASP A 66 12.73 -10.80 -12.57
C ASP A 66 13.54 -9.78 -11.72
N ALA A 67 13.05 -8.54 -11.64
CA ALA A 67 13.75 -7.40 -11.01
C ALA A 67 13.20 -7.04 -9.62
N TYR A 68 11.94 -7.35 -9.33
CA TYR A 68 11.27 -6.89 -8.11
C TYR A 68 10.51 -7.99 -7.38
N GLU A 69 10.51 -7.89 -6.05
CA GLU A 69 9.63 -8.66 -5.17
C GLU A 69 8.73 -7.69 -4.40
N PRO A 70 7.46 -7.51 -4.82
CA PRO A 70 6.57 -6.57 -4.16
C PRO A 70 5.97 -7.14 -2.87
N TYR A 71 5.97 -6.33 -1.83
CA TYR A 71 5.32 -6.53 -0.55
C TYR A 71 4.39 -5.37 -0.24
N ILE A 72 3.30 -5.64 0.46
CA ILE A 72 2.41 -4.59 0.96
C ILE A 72 2.87 -4.25 2.37
N LEU A 73 3.16 -2.99 2.64
CA LEU A 73 3.59 -2.51 3.96
C LEU A 73 2.69 -1.36 4.41
N THR A 74 1.73 -1.67 5.27
CA THR A 74 0.69 -0.72 5.70
C THR A 74 0.67 -0.52 7.21
N ALA A 75 0.38 0.71 7.64
CA ALA A 75 0.14 1.00 9.05
C ALA A 75 -1.32 0.66 9.44
N PRO A 76 -1.57 0.06 10.61
CA PRO A 76 -2.92 -0.16 11.09
C PRO A 76 -3.54 1.13 11.64
N SER A 77 -4.85 1.27 11.52
CA SER A 77 -5.59 2.32 12.24
C SER A 77 -5.72 1.95 13.72
N ILE A 78 -5.33 2.85 14.62
CA ILE A 78 -5.54 2.67 16.07
C ILE A 78 -7.00 2.83 16.50
N TYR A 79 -7.87 3.33 15.60
CA TYR A 79 -9.28 3.59 15.86
C TYR A 79 -10.20 2.45 15.38
N ASN A 80 -9.65 1.48 14.65
CA ASN A 80 -10.41 0.35 14.13
C ASN A 80 -9.66 -0.97 14.37
N PRO A 81 -10.02 -1.75 15.41
CA PRO A 81 -9.37 -3.04 15.65
C PRO A 81 -9.65 -4.07 14.54
N LEU A 82 -10.68 -3.89 13.71
CA LEU A 82 -10.93 -4.76 12.56
C LEU A 82 -10.07 -4.39 11.35
N CYS A 83 -9.36 -3.25 11.36
CA CYS A 83 -8.57 -2.84 10.20
C CYS A 83 -7.53 -3.89 9.78
N TYR A 84 -6.98 -4.65 10.74
CA TYR A 84 -6.04 -5.74 10.46
C TYR A 84 -6.67 -6.82 9.57
N THR A 85 -7.86 -7.29 9.95
CA THR A 85 -8.60 -8.30 9.19
C THR A 85 -9.09 -7.74 7.87
N GLU A 86 -9.66 -6.53 7.88
CA GLU A 86 -10.24 -5.91 6.69
C GLU A 86 -9.20 -5.59 5.62
N LYS A 87 -8.01 -5.13 6.00
CA LYS A 87 -6.90 -4.91 5.05
C LYS A 87 -6.44 -6.22 4.42
N ARG A 88 -6.35 -7.32 5.18
CA ARG A 88 -6.10 -8.64 4.59
C ARG A 88 -7.20 -9.00 3.58
N VAL A 89 -8.47 -8.85 3.96
CA VAL A 89 -9.61 -9.24 3.11
C VAL A 89 -9.55 -8.46 1.80
N TRP A 90 -9.30 -7.16 1.89
CA TRP A 90 -9.09 -6.31 0.71
C TRP A 90 -7.97 -6.83 -0.20
N VAL A 91 -6.81 -7.20 0.38
CA VAL A 91 -5.69 -7.74 -0.40
C VAL A 91 -6.06 -9.03 -1.12
N GLU A 92 -6.78 -9.94 -0.45
CA GLU A 92 -7.24 -11.18 -1.07
C GLU A 92 -8.25 -10.93 -2.19
N ASP A 93 -9.23 -10.07 -1.96
CA ASP A 93 -10.31 -9.80 -2.91
C ASP A 93 -9.82 -9.03 -4.15
N ILE A 94 -8.83 -8.15 -3.99
CA ILE A 94 -8.36 -7.25 -5.05
C ILE A 94 -7.10 -7.74 -5.76
N LEU A 95 -6.14 -8.31 -5.02
CA LEU A 95 -4.84 -8.74 -5.57
C LEU A 95 -4.70 -10.27 -5.62
N GLY A 96 -5.54 -11.00 -4.88
CA GLY A 96 -5.52 -12.45 -4.79
C GLY A 96 -4.74 -12.99 -3.59
N LEU A 97 -5.03 -14.24 -3.23
CA LEU A 97 -4.49 -14.92 -2.04
C LEU A 97 -2.95 -15.03 -2.02
N SER A 98 -2.28 -14.95 -3.18
CA SER A 98 -0.81 -14.93 -3.25
C SER A 98 -0.22 -13.72 -2.54
N PHE A 99 -0.81 -12.53 -2.71
CA PHE A 99 -0.36 -11.29 -2.09
C PHE A 99 -0.63 -11.23 -0.58
N VAL A 100 -1.56 -12.03 -0.07
CA VAL A 100 -1.78 -12.14 1.38
C VAL A 100 -0.52 -12.63 2.10
N ARG A 101 0.30 -13.48 1.46
CA ARG A 101 1.59 -13.90 2.03
C ARG A 101 2.64 -12.79 2.04
N HIS A 102 2.42 -11.72 1.28
CA HIS A 102 3.30 -10.57 1.13
C HIS A 102 2.77 -9.34 1.89
N LEU A 103 1.70 -9.50 2.68
CA LEU A 103 1.13 -8.43 3.50
C LEU A 103 1.86 -8.30 4.84
N ILE A 104 2.36 -7.10 5.11
CA ILE A 104 3.00 -6.69 6.35
C ILE A 104 2.20 -5.53 6.94
N ILE A 105 1.75 -5.70 8.18
CA ILE A 105 1.06 -4.64 8.93
C ILE A 105 2.01 -4.16 10.03
N CYS A 106 2.49 -2.94 9.92
CA CYS A 106 3.48 -2.36 10.82
C CYS A 106 3.26 -0.86 11.00
N SER A 107 3.18 -0.39 12.24
CA SER A 107 3.01 1.03 12.56
C SER A 107 4.29 1.85 12.39
N ASN A 108 5.47 1.21 12.31
CA ASN A 108 6.75 1.87 12.11
C ASN A 108 7.55 1.19 10.98
N LYS A 109 7.44 1.76 9.79
CA LYS A 109 8.07 1.29 8.55
C LYS A 109 9.60 1.38 8.59
N ALA A 110 10.19 2.21 9.45
CA ALA A 110 11.64 2.30 9.62
C ALA A 110 12.27 0.99 10.16
N LEU A 111 11.46 0.11 10.77
CA LEU A 111 11.92 -1.18 11.28
C LEU A 111 12.04 -2.25 10.18
N ILE A 112 11.48 -1.99 9.00
CA ILE A 112 11.45 -2.94 7.89
C ILE A 112 12.62 -2.64 6.96
N LYS A 113 13.34 -3.69 6.56
CA LYS A 113 14.48 -3.59 5.64
C LYS A 113 14.06 -3.98 4.23
N GLY A 114 14.39 -3.14 3.26
CA GLY A 114 14.21 -3.39 1.84
C GLY A 114 14.74 -2.23 1.01
N ASP A 115 14.58 -2.31 -0.30
CA ASP A 115 15.25 -1.42 -1.24
C ASP A 115 14.42 -0.18 -1.57
N ILE A 116 13.11 -0.33 -1.73
CA ILE A 116 12.19 0.75 -2.13
C ILE A 116 10.94 0.72 -1.25
N LEU A 117 10.44 1.89 -0.87
CA LEU A 117 9.14 2.12 -0.26
C LEU A 117 8.34 3.11 -1.12
N ILE A 118 7.21 2.66 -1.67
CA ILE A 118 6.24 3.49 -2.39
C ILE A 118 5.12 3.86 -1.42
N ASP A 119 5.01 5.13 -1.08
CA ASP A 119 4.15 5.63 0.00
C ASP A 119 3.62 7.03 -0.34
N ASP A 120 2.37 7.33 0.00
CA ASP A 120 1.79 8.68 -0.16
C ASP A 120 2.28 9.65 0.93
N ASN A 121 2.81 9.13 2.04
CA ASN A 121 3.34 9.93 3.13
C ASN A 121 4.86 9.92 3.14
N GLN A 122 5.46 11.06 3.46
CA GLN A 122 6.91 11.19 3.64
C GLN A 122 7.37 11.02 5.10
N CYS A 123 6.44 11.10 6.05
CA CYS A 123 6.76 10.96 7.47
C CYS A 123 5.55 10.49 8.30
N GLY A 124 5.83 10.11 9.55
CA GLY A 124 4.82 9.88 10.60
C GLY A 124 4.58 8.41 10.94
N CYS A 125 4.86 7.51 10.00
CA CYS A 125 4.89 6.06 10.24
C CYS A 125 6.28 5.47 9.97
N GLY A 126 7.35 6.27 10.07
CA GLY A 126 8.73 5.82 9.91
C GLY A 126 9.27 5.87 8.47
N GLN A 127 8.50 6.39 7.51
CA GLN A 127 8.97 6.62 6.14
C GLN A 127 10.21 7.52 6.12
N GLU A 128 10.26 8.53 6.99
CA GLU A 128 11.35 9.49 7.11
C GLU A 128 12.68 8.86 7.54
N SER A 129 12.64 7.64 8.09
CA SER A 129 13.80 6.88 8.56
C SER A 129 13.91 5.52 7.86
N PHE A 130 13.16 5.29 6.77
CA PHE A 130 13.29 4.09 5.97
C PHE A 130 14.68 4.05 5.33
N SER A 131 15.38 2.92 5.43
CA SER A 131 16.78 2.82 5.01
C SER A 131 16.97 2.74 3.49
N GLY A 132 15.92 2.34 2.76
CA GLY A 132 15.91 2.27 1.30
C GLY A 132 15.46 3.59 0.66
N GLU A 133 15.17 3.53 -0.63
CA GLU A 133 14.63 4.67 -1.38
C GLU A 133 13.14 4.86 -1.06
N LEU A 134 12.74 6.11 -0.79
CA LEU A 134 11.34 6.49 -0.64
C LEU A 134 10.82 7.11 -1.94
N VAL A 135 9.88 6.43 -2.59
CA VAL A 135 9.11 6.91 -3.74
C VAL A 135 7.81 7.53 -3.23
N HIS A 136 7.75 8.86 -3.23
CA HIS A 136 6.58 9.62 -2.76
C HIS A 136 5.46 9.62 -3.80
N PHE A 137 4.51 8.69 -3.65
CA PHE A 137 3.35 8.51 -4.52
C PHE A 137 2.36 9.68 -4.37
N GLY A 138 1.76 10.12 -5.48
CA GLY A 138 0.93 11.33 -5.51
C GLY A 138 1.73 12.64 -5.47
N GLY A 139 3.06 12.56 -5.33
CA GLY A 139 3.97 13.70 -5.38
C GLY A 139 4.27 14.19 -6.81
N ARG A 140 5.10 15.24 -6.91
CA ARG A 140 5.45 15.85 -8.22
C ARG A 140 6.16 14.90 -9.18
N GLN A 141 7.02 14.01 -8.67
CA GLN A 141 7.80 13.07 -9.49
C GLN A 141 7.00 11.80 -9.82
N PHE A 142 6.19 11.32 -8.87
CA PHE A 142 5.42 10.09 -8.99
C PHE A 142 3.93 10.36 -8.75
N PRO A 143 3.27 11.14 -9.63
CA PRO A 143 1.89 11.57 -9.42
C PRO A 143 0.88 10.41 -9.51
N ASP A 144 1.25 9.31 -10.15
CA ASP A 144 0.39 8.16 -10.39
C ASP A 144 1.20 6.87 -10.64
N TRP A 145 0.49 5.75 -10.78
CA TRP A 145 1.09 4.45 -11.11
C TRP A 145 1.73 4.38 -12.51
N ARG A 146 1.40 5.29 -13.43
CA ARG A 146 2.08 5.35 -14.73
C ARG A 146 3.51 5.83 -14.54
N ALA A 147 3.73 6.92 -13.80
CA ALA A 147 5.06 7.43 -13.50
C ALA A 147 5.90 6.40 -12.71
N VAL A 148 5.30 5.70 -11.75
CA VAL A 148 5.98 4.64 -10.99
C VAL A 148 6.41 3.49 -11.90
N ARG A 149 5.54 3.01 -12.78
CA ARG A 149 5.88 1.96 -13.76
C ARG A 149 6.98 2.37 -14.72
N GLU A 150 6.95 3.61 -15.21
CA GLU A 150 8.01 4.16 -16.06
C GLU A 150 9.36 4.15 -15.34
N TYR A 151 9.39 4.48 -14.04
CA TYR A 151 10.59 4.45 -13.19
C TYR A 151 11.08 3.03 -12.88
N LEU A 152 10.17 2.09 -12.60
CA LEU A 152 10.51 0.70 -12.32
C LEU A 152 10.78 -0.12 -13.59
N HIS A 153 10.43 0.39 -14.77
CA HIS A 153 10.46 -0.35 -16.03
C HIS A 153 9.64 -1.65 -16.01
N VAL A 154 8.42 -1.59 -15.44
CA VAL A 154 7.43 -2.69 -15.38
C VAL A 154 6.09 -2.32 -16.00
#